data_AF-A0A960JT72-F1
#
_entry.id   AF-A0A960JT72-F1
#
_cell.length_a   1.000
_cell.length_b   1.000
_cell.length_c   1.000
_cell.angle_alpha   90.00
_cell.angle_beta   90.00
_cell.angle_gamma   90.00
#
_symmetry.space_group_name_H-M   'P 1'
#
loop_
_entity.id
_entity.type
_entity.pdbx_description
1 polymer ?
#
loop_
_entity_poly.entity_id
_entity_poly.type
_entity_poly.pdbx_seq_one_letter_code
_entity_poly.pdbx_strand_id
1 'polypeptide(L)'
;MPRVGVSERRNSFRNGSIELILGGRRLLCFAPEDGSLKVGMYIEPIDRLVDVSAQPCTANGVLSDAGRRLRISDHIIGAELLLVLDKAASRYSTWTPRAGLGRLALLGGAAFGLLAAAYDDGSIPVREVPRWAVPIVRPRTLREGARSAFGTKATSPVVRALATAIRSPGNVQADFSNLALALVGADSLQPDQIARVLAAQRALHPIEDLPDPATLAAARKTVSNWDPRQLERVLIDAASRPDGLSTLFVTLGYAKQLGSQGRIRIASSLSELHDSYRSLVITAPARSAGSPSASAGEPPRPLVEPQTEQFQHRIYVAPRAQPVGGSTPLVVTRQAQSIDGLRVDNLTFVVPRTAGDLERWGRIMSNCLDTYGGAAAQGLATIIGIHAGDQLAYVIEVSPRGVVIQFTTFANREPSSKVRATVVSTLLRAGIINPSLEANRQWLLGVDF
;
A
#
# COMPACT_ATOMS: atom_id res chain seq x y z
N MET A 1 13.77 -27.46 24.13
CA MET A 1 13.75 -26.80 22.80
C MET A 1 12.38 -26.16 22.61
N PRO A 2 12.29 -24.91 22.12
CA PRO A 2 11.00 -24.30 21.81
C PRO A 2 10.26 -25.16 20.79
N ARG A 3 9.00 -25.52 21.08
CA ARG A 3 8.18 -26.30 20.15
C ARG A 3 7.83 -25.41 18.95
N VAL A 4 8.16 -25.90 17.76
CA VAL A 4 7.58 -25.43 16.51
C VAL A 4 6.46 -26.39 16.17
N GLY A 5 5.31 -25.85 15.74
CA GLY A 5 4.19 -26.71 15.39
C GLY A 5 3.19 -26.03 14.48
N VAL A 6 2.54 -26.86 13.67
CA VAL A 6 1.37 -26.50 12.88
C VAL A 6 0.14 -26.82 13.70
N SER A 7 -0.73 -25.84 13.93
CA SER A 7 -2.01 -26.08 14.59
C SER A 7 -3.13 -25.87 13.58
N GLU A 8 -4.01 -26.87 13.50
CA GLU A 8 -5.33 -26.68 12.93
C GLU A 8 -6.30 -26.33 14.05
N ARG A 9 -6.99 -25.20 13.90
CA ARG A 9 -8.13 -24.87 14.74
C ARG A 9 -9.37 -24.68 13.89
N ARG A 10 -10.45 -25.30 14.33
CA ARG A 10 -11.81 -24.82 14.02
C ARG A 10 -12.05 -23.58 14.89
N ASN A 11 -11.47 -22.45 14.50
CA ASN A 11 -11.78 -21.18 15.15
C ASN A 11 -13.17 -20.70 14.68
N SER A 12 -13.94 -20.13 15.59
CA SER A 12 -15.26 -19.52 15.33
C SER A 12 -15.23 -18.41 14.28
N PHE A 13 -14.05 -17.91 13.93
CA PHE A 13 -13.85 -16.77 13.05
C PHE A 13 -13.61 -17.10 11.57
N ARG A 14 -13.41 -18.37 11.18
CA ARG A 14 -13.42 -18.89 9.80
C ARG A 14 -13.15 -20.40 9.85
N ASN A 15 -14.11 -21.21 9.42
CA ASN A 15 -13.92 -22.66 9.28
C ASN A 15 -12.73 -22.95 8.34
N GLY A 16 -11.64 -23.50 8.87
CA GLY A 16 -10.50 -23.98 8.07
C GLY A 16 -9.27 -23.07 8.00
N SER A 17 -9.03 -22.12 8.89
CA SER A 17 -7.70 -21.50 8.90
C SER A 17 -6.61 -22.50 9.33
N ILE A 18 -5.43 -22.40 8.73
CA ILE A 18 -4.22 -23.11 9.17
C ILE A 18 -3.27 -22.08 9.78
N GLU A 19 -2.75 -22.35 10.97
CA GLU A 19 -1.91 -21.41 11.71
C GLU A 19 -0.47 -21.92 11.82
N LEU A 20 0.49 -21.00 11.66
CA LEU A 20 1.89 -21.25 11.96
C LEU A 20 2.21 -20.72 13.36
N ILE A 21 2.60 -21.64 14.25
CA ILE A 21 2.88 -21.35 15.66
C ILE A 21 4.36 -21.62 15.95
N LEU A 22 5.09 -20.60 16.40
CA LEU A 22 6.48 -20.72 16.85
C LEU A 22 6.58 -20.41 18.34
N GLY A 23 7.12 -21.34 19.14
CA GLY A 23 7.32 -21.11 20.57
C GLY A 23 6.04 -20.84 21.35
N GLY A 24 4.91 -21.43 20.91
CA GLY A 24 3.58 -21.20 21.51
C GLY A 24 2.89 -19.90 21.08
N ARG A 25 3.51 -19.09 20.22
CA ARG A 25 2.95 -17.84 19.69
C ARG A 25 2.41 -18.04 18.28
N ARG A 26 1.21 -17.53 18.03
CA ARG A 26 0.62 -17.50 16.68
C ARG A 26 1.28 -16.38 15.90
N LEU A 27 1.86 -16.70 14.75
CA LEU A 27 2.53 -15.70 13.91
C LEU A 27 1.75 -15.42 12.65
N LEU A 28 1.43 -16.48 11.89
CA LEU A 28 0.72 -16.39 10.63
C LEU A 28 -0.54 -17.24 10.64
N CYS A 29 -1.53 -16.79 9.88
CA CYS A 29 -2.79 -17.48 9.63
C CYS A 29 -3.01 -17.54 8.12
N PHE A 30 -3.28 -18.72 7.60
CA PHE A 30 -3.61 -18.94 6.20
C PHE A 30 -5.09 -19.30 6.13
N ALA A 31 -5.87 -18.46 5.46
CA ALA A 31 -7.31 -18.68 5.29
C ALA A 31 -7.66 -18.71 3.80
N PRO A 32 -8.54 -19.61 3.35
CA PRO A 32 -8.99 -19.61 1.96
C PRO A 32 -9.73 -18.31 1.64
N GLU A 33 -9.47 -17.76 0.45
CA GLU A 33 -10.15 -16.60 -0.11
C GLU A 33 -10.19 -16.75 -1.65
N ASP A 34 -11.36 -17.08 -2.19
CA ASP A 34 -11.64 -17.20 -3.63
C ASP A 34 -10.56 -17.92 -4.44
N GLY A 35 -10.17 -19.11 -3.95
CA GLY A 35 -9.18 -19.96 -4.59
C GLY A 35 -7.71 -19.57 -4.34
N SER A 36 -7.45 -18.54 -3.55
CA SER A 36 -6.12 -18.16 -3.04
C SER A 36 -6.03 -18.34 -1.52
N LEU A 37 -4.85 -18.12 -0.94
CA LEU A 37 -4.68 -18.04 0.50
C LEU A 37 -4.53 -16.57 0.92
N LYS A 38 -5.45 -16.10 1.75
CA LYS A 38 -5.22 -14.89 2.52
C LYS A 38 -4.17 -15.18 3.58
N VAL A 39 -3.07 -14.44 3.55
CA VAL A 39 -2.00 -14.51 4.55
C VAL A 39 -2.26 -13.42 5.59
N GLY A 40 -2.68 -13.84 6.77
CA GLY A 40 -2.84 -12.98 7.93
C GLY A 40 -1.64 -13.08 8.88
N MET A 41 -1.29 -11.97 9.52
CA MET A 41 -0.27 -11.88 10.55
C MET A 41 -0.90 -11.50 11.88
N TYR A 42 -0.55 -12.23 12.93
CA TYR A 42 -0.99 -11.92 14.29
C TYR A 42 -0.12 -10.83 14.91
N ILE A 43 -0.75 -9.76 15.40
CA ILE A 43 -0.09 -8.70 16.18
C ILE A 43 -0.35 -8.97 17.66
N GLU A 44 0.71 -9.36 18.38
CA GLU A 44 0.72 -9.45 19.84
C GLU A 44 0.99 -8.08 20.48
N PRO A 45 0.47 -7.79 21.70
CA PRO A 45 -0.31 -8.69 22.56
C PRO A 45 -1.83 -8.66 22.28
N ILE A 46 -2.29 -7.88 21.30
CA ILE A 46 -3.71 -7.62 21.06
C ILE A 46 -4.44 -8.73 20.27
N ASP A 47 -3.76 -9.84 19.99
CA ASP A 47 -4.26 -10.99 19.21
C ASP A 47 -4.97 -10.57 17.91
N ARG A 48 -4.40 -9.58 17.23
CA ARG A 48 -5.06 -8.94 16.10
C ARG A 48 -4.55 -9.51 14.79
N LEU A 49 -5.46 -10.06 13.99
CA LEU A 49 -5.12 -10.62 12.69
C LEU A 49 -5.18 -9.55 11.58
N VAL A 50 -4.02 -9.23 11.02
CA VAL A 50 -3.84 -8.26 9.94
C VAL A 50 -3.59 -8.97 8.62
N ASP A 51 -4.30 -8.58 7.57
CA ASP A 51 -4.04 -9.09 6.21
C ASP A 51 -2.73 -8.50 5.68
N VAL A 52 -1.75 -9.37 5.41
CA VAL A 52 -0.44 -9.03 4.86
C VAL A 52 -0.20 -9.73 3.52
N SER A 53 -1.26 -10.19 2.85
CA SER A 53 -1.16 -10.92 1.59
C SER A 53 -0.37 -10.13 0.55
N ALA A 54 -0.63 -8.83 0.43
CA ALA A 54 0.09 -7.92 -0.48
C ALA A 54 1.53 -7.60 -0.07
N GLN A 55 1.97 -8.03 1.12
CA GLN A 55 3.29 -7.68 1.67
C GLN A 55 4.04 -8.92 2.17
N PRO A 56 4.41 -9.86 1.28
CA PRO A 56 5.14 -11.06 1.64
C PRO A 56 6.41 -10.77 2.47
N CYS A 57 7.08 -9.64 2.24
CA CYS A 57 8.27 -9.27 3.00
C CYS A 57 7.97 -8.98 4.48
N THR A 58 6.79 -8.44 4.81
CA THR A 58 6.38 -8.16 6.19
C THR A 58 6.17 -9.47 6.95
N ALA A 59 5.44 -10.42 6.35
CA ALA A 59 5.26 -11.76 6.92
C ALA A 59 6.61 -12.48 7.10
N ASN A 60 7.50 -12.40 6.10
CA ASN A 60 8.85 -12.97 6.20
C ASN A 60 9.71 -12.31 7.30
N GLY A 61 9.59 -10.99 7.46
CA GLY A 61 10.27 -10.24 8.52
C GLY A 61 9.85 -10.73 9.91
N VAL A 62 8.54 -10.86 10.15
CA VAL A 62 8.01 -11.37 11.42
C VAL A 62 8.46 -12.79 11.72
N LEU A 63 8.49 -13.67 10.73
CA LEU A 63 9.03 -15.03 10.90
C LEU A 63 10.51 -15.01 11.27
N SER A 64 11.30 -14.15 10.62
CA SER A 64 12.73 -14.01 10.90
C SER A 64 12.99 -13.48 12.31
N ASP A 65 12.23 -12.46 12.73
CA ASP A 65 12.32 -11.89 14.07
C ASP A 65 11.93 -12.89 15.16
N ALA A 66 10.84 -13.64 14.96
CA ALA A 66 10.43 -14.69 15.87
C ALA A 66 11.49 -15.80 15.95
N GLY A 67 12.06 -16.21 14.82
CA GLY A 67 13.16 -17.17 14.74
C GLY A 67 14.37 -16.73 15.57
N ARG A 68 14.84 -15.50 15.38
CA ARG A 68 15.95 -14.93 16.15
C ARG A 68 15.68 -14.92 17.65
N ARG A 69 14.50 -14.47 18.08
CA ARG A 69 14.11 -14.42 19.49
C ARG A 69 14.04 -15.79 20.14
N LEU A 70 13.56 -16.79 19.39
CA LEU A 70 13.41 -18.17 19.86
C LEU A 70 14.65 -19.04 19.59
N ARG A 71 15.70 -18.49 18.95
CA ARG A 71 16.89 -19.22 18.50
C ARG A 71 16.55 -20.43 17.61
N ILE A 72 15.56 -20.27 16.74
CA ILE A 72 15.17 -21.26 15.72
C ILE A 72 15.85 -20.85 14.40
N SER A 73 16.49 -21.80 13.72
CA SER A 73 17.16 -21.51 12.44
C SER A 73 16.16 -21.23 11.32
N ASP A 74 16.58 -20.41 10.36
CA ASP A 74 15.73 -20.04 9.21
C ASP A 74 15.32 -21.25 8.36
N HIS A 75 16.18 -22.27 8.28
CA HIS A 75 15.87 -23.54 7.60
C HIS A 75 14.67 -24.26 8.23
N ILE A 76 14.61 -24.35 9.57
CA ILE A 76 13.50 -24.99 10.28
C ILE A 76 12.20 -24.22 10.02
N ILE A 77 12.25 -22.88 10.08
CA ILE A 77 11.08 -22.04 9.81
C ILE A 77 10.59 -22.23 8.36
N GLY A 78 11.51 -22.33 7.40
CA GLY A 78 11.17 -22.60 6.00
C GLY A 78 10.49 -23.95 5.80
N ALA A 79 11.01 -25.01 6.44
CA ALA A 79 10.43 -26.34 6.38
C ALA A 79 8.99 -26.37 6.96
N GLU A 80 8.77 -25.68 8.07
CA GLU A 80 7.46 -25.61 8.74
C GLU A 80 6.46 -24.78 7.94
N LEU A 81 6.91 -23.69 7.32
CA LEU A 81 6.10 -22.93 6.38
C LEU A 81 5.70 -23.79 5.17
N LEU A 82 6.62 -24.58 4.61
CA LEU A 82 6.32 -25.52 3.52
C LEU A 82 5.24 -26.54 3.93
N LEU A 83 5.35 -27.13 5.11
CA LEU A 83 4.35 -28.08 5.63
C LEU A 83 2.97 -27.43 5.78
N VAL A 84 2.91 -26.19 6.29
CA VAL A 84 1.65 -25.43 6.39
C VAL A 84 1.04 -25.19 5.01
N LEU A 85 1.85 -24.80 4.03
CA LEU A 85 1.38 -24.50 2.68
C LEU A 85 0.97 -25.74 1.90
N ASP A 86 1.68 -26.86 2.05
CA ASP A 86 1.30 -28.15 1.46
C ASP A 86 -0.05 -28.63 2.00
N LYS A 87 -0.25 -28.47 3.32
CA LYS A 87 -1.54 -28.75 3.96
C LYS A 87 -2.65 -27.82 3.48
N ALA A 88 -2.34 -26.54 3.23
CA ALA A 88 -3.30 -25.60 2.65
C ALA A 88 -3.63 -25.96 1.20
N ALA A 89 -2.63 -26.37 0.40
CA ALA A 89 -2.78 -26.77 -1.00
C ALA A 89 -3.66 -28.00 -1.16
N SER A 90 -3.41 -29.05 -0.37
CA SER A 90 -4.23 -30.26 -0.39
C SER A 90 -5.70 -30.00 -0.01
N ARG A 91 -5.96 -29.02 0.87
CA ARG A 91 -7.30 -28.73 1.36
C ARG A 91 -8.09 -27.73 0.51
N TYR A 92 -7.41 -26.74 -0.06
CA TYR A 92 -8.05 -25.63 -0.77
C TYR A 92 -7.79 -25.66 -2.27
N SER A 93 -7.11 -26.70 -2.77
CA SER A 93 -6.66 -26.80 -4.16
C SER A 93 -5.88 -25.56 -4.60
N THR A 94 -5.03 -25.03 -3.70
CA THR A 94 -4.16 -23.89 -3.99
C THR A 94 -2.86 -24.37 -4.64
N TRP A 95 -1.99 -23.42 -5.00
CA TRP A 95 -0.65 -23.73 -5.50
C TRP A 95 0.14 -24.60 -4.51
N THR A 96 0.77 -25.65 -5.03
CA THR A 96 1.73 -26.48 -4.29
C THR A 96 3.14 -26.03 -4.64
N PRO A 97 3.88 -25.42 -3.69
CA PRO A 97 5.21 -24.90 -3.97
C PRO A 97 6.22 -26.01 -4.24
N ARG A 98 7.16 -25.77 -5.16
CA ARG A 98 8.32 -26.64 -5.35
C ARG A 98 9.27 -26.56 -4.15
N ALA A 99 9.98 -27.65 -3.87
CA ALA A 99 11.06 -27.65 -2.89
C ALA A 99 12.16 -26.65 -3.28
N GLY A 100 12.83 -26.05 -2.28
CA GLY A 100 13.94 -25.12 -2.49
C GLY A 100 13.54 -23.66 -2.72
N LEU A 101 12.24 -23.35 -2.82
CA LEU A 101 11.77 -21.96 -2.86
C LEU A 101 12.01 -21.26 -1.51
N GLY A 102 12.51 -20.02 -1.55
CA GLY A 102 12.68 -19.19 -0.36
C GLY A 102 11.34 -18.76 0.27
N ARG A 103 11.33 -18.46 1.56
CA ARG A 103 10.12 -18.05 2.32
C ARG A 103 9.30 -16.95 1.65
N LEU A 104 9.97 -15.98 1.02
CA LEU A 104 9.29 -14.88 0.33
C LEU A 104 8.48 -15.38 -0.88
N ALA A 105 9.04 -16.31 -1.66
CA ALA A 105 8.35 -16.96 -2.77
C ALA A 105 7.15 -17.77 -2.28
N LEU A 106 7.34 -18.51 -1.18
CA LEU A 106 6.30 -19.31 -0.56
C LEU A 106 5.09 -18.46 -0.13
N LEU A 107 5.35 -17.37 0.59
CA LEU A 107 4.30 -16.45 1.06
C LEU A 107 3.61 -15.72 -0.10
N GLY A 108 4.39 -15.22 -1.06
CA GLY A 108 3.85 -14.50 -2.23
C GLY A 108 3.06 -15.41 -3.16
N GLY A 109 3.57 -16.61 -3.47
CA GLY A 109 2.89 -17.56 -4.36
C GLY A 109 1.64 -18.17 -3.74
N ALA A 110 1.63 -18.38 -2.41
CA ALA A 110 0.44 -18.79 -1.68
C ALA A 110 -0.69 -17.75 -1.78
N ALA A 111 -0.35 -16.46 -1.69
CA ALA A 111 -1.29 -15.36 -1.77
C ALA A 111 -1.73 -15.01 -3.20
N PHE A 112 -0.87 -15.24 -4.19
CA PHE A 112 -1.07 -14.77 -5.56
C PHE A 112 -0.73 -15.86 -6.58
N GLY A 113 -1.78 -16.49 -7.13
CA GLY A 113 -1.64 -17.63 -8.05
C GLY A 113 -0.80 -17.33 -9.29
N LEU A 114 -0.87 -16.11 -9.82
CA LEU A 114 -0.04 -15.74 -10.98
C LEU A 114 1.44 -15.56 -10.64
N LEU A 115 1.75 -15.10 -9.43
CA LEU A 115 3.13 -14.96 -8.97
C LEU A 115 3.75 -16.31 -8.61
N ALA A 116 2.96 -17.23 -8.05
CA ALA A 116 3.36 -18.63 -7.84
C ALA A 116 3.95 -19.25 -9.12
N ALA A 117 3.23 -19.12 -10.25
CA ALA A 117 3.71 -19.61 -11.53
C ALA A 117 5.01 -18.92 -11.98
N ALA A 118 5.17 -17.62 -11.72
CA ALA A 118 6.41 -16.90 -12.04
C ALA A 118 7.59 -17.34 -11.16
N TYR A 119 7.34 -17.69 -9.89
CA TYR A 119 8.37 -18.18 -8.97
C TYR A 119 8.80 -19.61 -9.29
N ASP A 120 7.88 -20.47 -9.71
CA ASP A 120 8.21 -21.80 -10.22
C ASP A 120 9.10 -21.75 -11.47
N ASP A 121 8.97 -20.69 -12.26
CA ASP A 121 9.81 -20.39 -13.44
C ASP A 121 11.13 -19.66 -13.06
N GLY A 122 11.40 -19.44 -11.78
CA GLY A 122 12.67 -18.86 -11.28
C GLY A 122 12.71 -17.33 -11.18
N SER A 123 11.57 -16.64 -11.25
CA SER A 123 11.53 -15.18 -11.02
C SER A 123 11.87 -14.86 -9.56
N ILE A 124 12.59 -13.76 -9.32
CA ILE A 124 12.87 -13.31 -7.94
C ILE A 124 11.55 -12.87 -7.28
N PRO A 125 11.24 -13.33 -6.06
CA PRO A 125 10.01 -12.97 -5.37
C PRO A 125 9.88 -11.48 -5.10
N VAL A 126 8.68 -10.94 -5.27
CA VAL A 126 8.42 -9.54 -4.96
C VAL A 126 8.26 -9.35 -3.46
N ARG A 127 8.77 -8.22 -2.96
CA ARG A 127 8.65 -7.85 -1.55
C ARG A 127 7.22 -7.38 -1.22
N GLU A 128 6.60 -6.67 -2.16
CA GLU A 128 5.26 -6.10 -2.06
C GLU A 128 4.56 -6.20 -3.43
N VAL A 129 3.24 -6.38 -3.39
CA VAL A 129 2.37 -6.34 -4.57
C VAL A 129 1.59 -5.03 -4.50
N PRO A 130 1.70 -4.15 -5.52
CA PRO A 130 0.94 -2.91 -5.56
C PRO A 130 -0.56 -3.18 -5.37
N ARG A 131 -1.24 -2.34 -4.59
CA ARG A 131 -2.66 -2.56 -4.25
C ARG A 131 -3.57 -2.69 -5.47
N TRP A 132 -3.29 -1.93 -6.52
CA TRP A 132 -4.03 -2.02 -7.79
C TRP A 132 -3.75 -3.33 -8.55
N ALA A 133 -2.62 -4.00 -8.31
CA ALA A 133 -2.22 -5.25 -8.95
C ALA A 133 -2.79 -6.48 -8.22
N VAL A 134 -3.11 -6.37 -6.93
CA VAL A 134 -3.70 -7.45 -6.11
C VAL A 134 -4.85 -8.20 -6.81
N PRO A 135 -5.91 -7.55 -7.32
CA PRO A 135 -7.01 -8.27 -7.96
C PRO A 135 -6.60 -8.95 -9.28
N ILE A 136 -5.49 -8.52 -9.89
CA ILE A 136 -4.98 -9.04 -11.17
C ILE A 136 -4.14 -10.29 -10.96
N VAL A 137 -3.29 -10.33 -9.92
CA VAL A 137 -2.37 -11.44 -9.67
C VAL A 137 -2.86 -12.47 -8.65
N ARG A 138 -3.92 -12.15 -7.92
CA ARG A 138 -4.61 -13.09 -7.01
C ARG A 138 -5.23 -14.31 -7.72
N PRO A 139 -5.92 -14.17 -8.86
CA PRO A 139 -6.60 -15.30 -9.50
C PRO A 139 -5.67 -16.47 -9.84
N ARG A 140 -6.26 -17.66 -10.03
CA ARG A 140 -5.54 -18.89 -10.33
C ARG A 140 -5.07 -18.96 -11.77
N THR A 141 -5.81 -18.32 -12.67
CA THR A 141 -5.55 -18.39 -14.10
C THR A 141 -5.20 -17.02 -14.66
N LEU A 142 -4.27 -16.99 -15.63
CA LEU A 142 -3.90 -15.78 -16.36
C LEU A 142 -5.11 -15.11 -17.02
N ARG A 143 -6.10 -15.90 -17.45
CA ARG A 143 -7.33 -15.40 -18.06
C ARG A 143 -8.21 -14.64 -17.07
N GLU A 144 -8.36 -15.14 -15.84
CA GLU A 144 -9.10 -14.42 -14.79
C GLU A 144 -8.37 -13.13 -14.39
N GLY A 145 -7.04 -13.17 -14.24
CA GLY A 145 -6.23 -11.97 -13.98
C GLY A 145 -6.39 -10.92 -15.08
N ALA A 146 -6.28 -11.34 -16.34
CA ALA A 146 -6.49 -10.45 -17.49
C ALA A 146 -7.92 -9.89 -17.54
N ARG A 147 -8.94 -10.69 -17.21
CA ARG A 147 -10.34 -10.21 -17.10
C ARG A 147 -10.50 -9.21 -15.96
N SER A 148 -9.86 -9.43 -14.82
CA SER A 148 -9.87 -8.46 -13.71
C SER A 148 -9.20 -7.15 -14.10
N ALA A 149 -8.16 -7.18 -14.93
CA ALA A 149 -7.43 -5.99 -15.37
C ALA A 149 -8.14 -5.24 -16.52
N PHE A 150 -8.64 -5.97 -17.52
CA PHE A 150 -9.02 -5.41 -18.82
C PHE A 150 -10.46 -5.78 -19.25
N GLY A 151 -11.23 -6.45 -18.39
CA GLY A 151 -12.63 -6.80 -18.65
C GLY A 151 -12.82 -7.65 -19.91
N THR A 152 -13.68 -7.20 -20.81
CA THR A 152 -13.97 -7.87 -22.09
C THR A 152 -12.79 -7.82 -23.07
N LYS A 153 -11.77 -6.97 -22.83
CA LYS A 153 -10.55 -6.88 -23.66
C LYS A 153 -9.53 -7.98 -23.35
N ALA A 154 -9.82 -8.90 -22.42
CA ALA A 154 -8.98 -10.03 -22.05
C ALA A 154 -8.95 -11.14 -23.13
N THR A 155 -8.44 -10.81 -24.32
CA THR A 155 -8.27 -11.73 -25.45
C THR A 155 -7.06 -12.64 -25.26
N SER A 156 -6.94 -13.71 -26.07
CA SER A 156 -5.79 -14.62 -26.00
C SER A 156 -4.41 -13.93 -26.14
N PRO A 157 -4.22 -12.94 -27.04
CA PRO A 157 -3.01 -12.13 -27.08
C PRO A 157 -2.71 -11.38 -25.76
N VAL A 158 -3.72 -10.75 -25.16
CA VAL A 158 -3.56 -10.02 -23.88
C VAL A 158 -3.19 -10.98 -22.75
N VAL A 159 -3.85 -12.14 -22.66
CA VAL A 159 -3.54 -13.17 -21.66
C VAL A 159 -2.10 -13.67 -21.78
N ARG A 160 -1.62 -13.90 -23.01
CA ARG A 160 -0.23 -14.32 -23.26
C ARG A 160 0.75 -13.20 -22.90
N ALA A 161 0.48 -11.97 -23.30
CA ALA A 161 1.32 -10.83 -22.99
C ALA A 161 1.38 -10.53 -21.48
N LEU A 162 0.27 -10.71 -20.76
CA LEU A 162 0.24 -10.60 -19.30
C LEU A 162 1.15 -11.64 -18.64
N ALA A 163 1.15 -12.88 -19.13
CA ALA A 163 2.05 -13.92 -18.65
C ALA A 163 3.51 -13.50 -18.79
N THR A 164 3.88 -12.96 -19.96
CA THR A 164 5.22 -12.43 -20.23
C THR A 164 5.55 -11.23 -19.35
N ALA A 165 4.59 -10.33 -19.11
CA ALA A 165 4.83 -9.12 -18.30
C ALA A 165 5.11 -9.44 -16.83
N ILE A 166 4.42 -10.42 -16.26
CA ILE A 166 4.59 -10.85 -14.87
C ILE A 166 5.84 -11.73 -14.71
N ARG A 167 6.19 -12.53 -15.73
CA ARG A 167 7.35 -13.43 -15.71
C ARG A 167 8.63 -12.68 -16.07
N SER A 168 9.65 -12.86 -15.25
CA SER A 168 10.97 -12.27 -15.46
C SER A 168 12.00 -13.39 -15.58
N PRO A 169 12.25 -13.92 -16.78
CA PRO A 169 13.28 -14.94 -16.93
C PRO A 169 14.65 -14.39 -16.50
N GLY A 170 15.46 -15.21 -15.83
CA GLY A 170 16.87 -14.92 -15.55
C GLY A 170 17.18 -14.18 -14.25
N ASN A 171 16.63 -14.63 -13.11
CA ASN A 171 16.90 -14.03 -11.79
C ASN A 171 16.59 -12.53 -11.72
N VAL A 172 15.53 -12.10 -12.40
CA VAL A 172 15.02 -10.73 -12.31
C VAL A 172 13.76 -10.73 -11.46
N GLN A 173 13.57 -9.68 -10.66
CA GLN A 173 12.36 -9.52 -9.86
C GLN A 173 11.14 -9.37 -10.77
N ALA A 174 10.05 -10.05 -10.42
CA ALA A 174 8.78 -9.87 -11.13
C ALA A 174 8.38 -8.38 -11.11
N ASP A 175 8.01 -7.83 -12.27
CA ASP A 175 7.60 -6.43 -12.42
C ASP A 175 6.10 -6.28 -12.41
N PHE A 176 5.72 -5.03 -12.17
CA PHE A 176 4.39 -4.54 -12.50
C PHE A 176 4.39 -3.33 -13.45
N SER A 177 5.54 -2.89 -13.97
CA SER A 177 5.65 -1.67 -14.79
C SER A 177 4.86 -1.73 -16.09
N ASN A 178 5.10 -2.74 -16.94
CA ASN A 178 4.33 -2.90 -18.18
C ASN A 178 2.83 -3.11 -17.90
N LEU A 179 2.49 -3.75 -16.77
CA LEU A 179 1.10 -3.88 -16.33
C LEU A 179 0.51 -2.53 -15.94
N ALA A 180 1.24 -1.68 -15.21
CA ALA A 180 0.82 -0.33 -14.85
C ALA A 180 0.59 0.53 -16.11
N LEU A 181 1.54 0.49 -17.06
CA LEU A 181 1.43 1.19 -18.35
C LEU A 181 0.21 0.72 -19.15
N ALA A 182 -0.02 -0.59 -19.24
CA ALA A 182 -1.19 -1.15 -19.91
C ALA A 182 -2.49 -0.73 -19.20
N LEU A 183 -2.50 -0.66 -17.87
CA LEU A 183 -3.66 -0.19 -17.09
C LEU A 183 -3.94 1.29 -17.31
N VAL A 184 -2.92 2.15 -17.49
CA VAL A 184 -3.10 3.56 -17.87
C VAL A 184 -3.91 3.65 -19.17
N GLY A 185 -3.59 2.83 -20.17
CA GLY A 185 -4.27 2.82 -21.46
C GLY A 185 -5.53 1.94 -21.54
N ALA A 186 -5.94 1.27 -20.47
CA ALA A 186 -6.94 0.20 -20.53
C ALA A 186 -8.29 0.62 -21.13
N ASP A 187 -8.71 1.87 -20.91
CA ASP A 187 -10.00 2.37 -21.40
C ASP A 187 -9.92 2.78 -22.88
N SER A 188 -8.82 3.41 -23.30
CA SER A 188 -8.64 3.96 -24.66
C SER A 188 -8.08 2.96 -25.67
N LEU A 189 -7.28 1.99 -25.24
CA LEU A 189 -6.58 1.05 -26.12
C LEU A 189 -7.44 -0.15 -26.52
N GLN A 190 -7.26 -0.64 -27.74
CA GLN A 190 -7.83 -1.91 -28.21
C GLN A 190 -7.03 -3.11 -27.68
N PRO A 191 -7.60 -4.33 -27.64
CA PRO A 191 -6.92 -5.51 -27.09
C PRO A 191 -5.51 -5.76 -27.65
N ASP A 192 -5.31 -5.63 -28.96
CA ASP A 192 -3.99 -5.85 -29.57
C ASP A 192 -2.96 -4.78 -29.16
N GLN A 193 -3.41 -3.55 -28.91
CA GLN A 193 -2.55 -2.47 -28.42
C GLN A 193 -2.16 -2.71 -26.96
N ILE A 194 -3.12 -3.16 -26.12
CA ILE A 194 -2.84 -3.57 -24.74
C ILE A 194 -1.80 -4.70 -24.72
N ALA A 195 -1.96 -5.70 -25.58
CA ALA A 195 -1.01 -6.81 -25.69
C ALA A 195 0.39 -6.33 -26.08
N ARG A 196 0.51 -5.36 -27.00
CA ARG A 196 1.80 -4.77 -27.39
C ARG A 196 2.45 -3.94 -26.27
N VAL A 197 1.68 -3.19 -25.51
CA VAL A 197 2.20 -2.46 -24.32
C VAL A 197 2.69 -3.44 -23.25
N LEU A 198 1.93 -4.50 -22.97
CA LEU A 198 2.35 -5.54 -22.02
C LEU A 198 3.63 -6.25 -22.45
N ALA A 199 3.76 -6.53 -23.75
CA ALA A 199 4.90 -7.24 -24.34
C ALA A 199 6.06 -6.32 -24.75
N ALA A 200 5.99 -5.02 -24.49
CA ALA A 200 7.03 -4.06 -24.86
C ALA A 200 8.37 -4.43 -24.20
N GLN A 201 9.48 -4.10 -24.88
CA GLN A 201 10.82 -4.27 -24.33
C GLN A 201 10.89 -3.54 -22.99
N ARG A 202 11.39 -4.25 -21.99
CA ARG A 202 11.25 -3.84 -20.60
C ARG A 202 12.54 -3.23 -20.07
N ALA A 203 12.47 -1.98 -19.68
CA ALA A 203 13.38 -1.42 -18.69
C ALA A 203 12.94 -1.88 -17.29
N LEU A 204 13.89 -2.19 -16.41
CA LEU A 204 13.58 -2.47 -15.02
C LEU A 204 13.32 -1.16 -14.30
N HIS A 205 12.10 -1.00 -13.78
CA HIS A 205 11.78 0.12 -12.92
C HIS A 205 11.79 -0.33 -11.45
N PRO A 206 12.33 0.50 -10.55
CA PRO A 206 12.18 0.32 -9.12
C PRO A 206 10.70 0.17 -8.73
N ILE A 207 10.41 -0.65 -7.71
CA ILE A 207 9.03 -0.82 -7.23
C ILE A 207 8.48 0.49 -6.64
N GLU A 208 9.37 1.34 -6.15
CA GLU A 208 9.11 2.66 -5.61
C GLU A 208 8.56 3.65 -6.66
N ASP A 209 8.84 3.40 -7.94
CA ASP A 209 8.36 4.22 -9.06
C ASP A 209 6.94 3.80 -9.52
N LEU A 210 6.42 2.68 -9.01
CA LEU A 210 5.07 2.24 -9.36
C LEU A 210 4.02 3.18 -8.77
N PRO A 211 2.97 3.51 -9.54
CA PRO A 211 1.95 4.44 -9.08
C PRO A 211 1.12 3.84 -7.94
N ASP A 212 0.65 4.69 -7.04
CA ASP A 212 -0.44 4.33 -6.14
C ASP A 212 -1.78 4.21 -6.92
N PRO A 213 -2.84 3.61 -6.33
CA PRO A 213 -4.13 3.45 -7.01
C PRO A 213 -4.79 4.77 -7.47
N ALA A 214 -4.66 5.86 -6.72
CA ALA A 214 -5.26 7.15 -7.05
C ALA A 214 -4.50 7.82 -8.21
N THR A 215 -3.16 7.73 -8.22
CA THR A 215 -2.31 8.19 -9.31
C THR A 215 -2.61 7.42 -10.60
N LEU A 216 -2.77 6.10 -10.53
CA LEU A 216 -3.13 5.28 -11.69
C LEU A 216 -4.54 5.61 -12.21
N ALA A 217 -5.52 5.81 -11.33
CA ALA A 217 -6.87 6.20 -11.73
C ALA A 217 -6.91 7.61 -12.37
N ALA A 218 -6.14 8.55 -11.83
CA ALA A 218 -6.00 9.89 -12.39
C ALA A 218 -5.35 9.83 -13.78
N ALA A 219 -4.29 9.04 -13.94
CA ALA A 219 -3.61 8.82 -15.22
C ALA A 219 -4.57 8.27 -16.29
N ARG A 220 -5.36 7.24 -15.96
CA ARG A 220 -6.40 6.68 -16.86
C ARG A 220 -7.38 7.74 -17.34
N LYS A 221 -7.87 8.58 -16.41
CA LYS A 221 -8.79 9.68 -16.73
C LYS A 221 -8.13 10.74 -17.63
N THR A 222 -6.85 11.04 -17.41
CA THR A 222 -6.11 12.01 -18.23
C THR A 222 -5.95 11.54 -19.68
N VAL A 223 -5.66 10.25 -19.89
CA VAL A 223 -5.43 9.68 -21.23
C VAL A 223 -6.70 9.22 -21.95
N SER A 224 -7.87 9.31 -21.31
CA SER A 224 -9.13 8.82 -21.88
C SER A 224 -9.54 9.53 -23.18
N ASN A 225 -9.02 10.74 -23.40
CA ASN A 225 -9.29 11.57 -24.57
C ASN A 225 -8.12 11.62 -25.56
N TRP A 226 -7.07 10.84 -25.35
CA TRP A 226 -5.92 10.80 -26.24
C TRP A 226 -6.20 9.89 -27.44
N ASP A 227 -5.56 10.18 -28.57
CA ASP A 227 -5.58 9.26 -29.71
C ASP A 227 -4.98 7.90 -29.31
N PRO A 228 -5.68 6.77 -29.54
CA PRO A 228 -5.21 5.46 -29.11
C PRO A 228 -3.86 5.04 -29.69
N ARG A 229 -3.52 5.44 -30.94
CA ARG A 229 -2.24 5.08 -31.55
C ARG A 229 -1.10 5.91 -30.95
N GLN A 230 -1.34 7.19 -30.70
CA GLN A 230 -0.38 8.04 -30.00
C GLN A 230 -0.14 7.54 -28.57
N LEU A 231 -1.21 7.23 -27.83
CA LEU A 231 -1.11 6.70 -26.46
C LEU A 231 -0.32 5.39 -26.42
N GLU A 232 -0.60 4.46 -27.32
CA GLU A 232 0.16 3.21 -27.44
C GLU A 232 1.66 3.46 -27.62
N ARG A 233 2.05 4.35 -28.56
CA ARG A 233 3.46 4.67 -28.82
C ARG A 233 4.16 5.25 -27.59
N VAL A 234 3.50 6.18 -26.90
CA VAL A 234 4.03 6.81 -25.68
C VAL A 234 4.21 5.78 -24.56
N LEU A 235 3.28 4.85 -24.41
CA LEU A 235 3.38 3.79 -23.39
C LEU A 235 4.47 2.76 -23.71
N ILE A 236 4.66 2.41 -25.00
CA ILE A 236 5.76 1.53 -25.43
C ILE A 236 7.12 2.22 -25.25
N ASP A 237 7.21 3.51 -25.57
CA ASP A 237 8.42 4.31 -25.33
C ASP A 237 8.72 4.40 -23.83
N ALA A 238 7.70 4.62 -22.99
CA ALA A 238 7.83 4.59 -21.54
C ALA A 238 8.36 3.24 -21.02
N ALA A 239 7.85 2.12 -21.53
CA ALA A 239 8.29 0.78 -21.13
C ALA A 239 9.77 0.49 -21.46
N SER A 240 10.27 1.12 -22.53
CA SER A 240 11.62 0.86 -23.06
C SER A 240 12.71 1.69 -22.37
N ARG A 241 12.33 2.65 -21.52
CA ARG A 241 13.25 3.60 -20.89
C ARG A 241 13.38 3.36 -19.38
N PRO A 242 14.58 3.43 -18.79
CA PRO A 242 14.75 3.30 -17.34
C PRO A 242 13.91 4.31 -16.52
N ASP A 243 13.79 5.54 -17.01
CA ASP A 243 13.04 6.65 -16.40
C ASP A 243 11.62 6.81 -16.97
N GLY A 244 11.17 5.90 -17.83
CA GLY A 244 9.97 6.11 -18.63
C GLY A 244 8.69 6.15 -17.81
N LEU A 245 8.58 5.32 -16.77
CA LEU A 245 7.41 5.30 -15.89
C LEU A 245 7.26 6.61 -15.10
N SER A 246 8.34 7.05 -14.45
CA SER A 246 8.36 8.30 -13.68
C SER A 246 8.12 9.52 -14.58
N THR A 247 8.79 9.56 -15.75
CA THR A 247 8.60 10.62 -16.76
C THR A 247 7.16 10.66 -17.26
N LEU A 248 6.53 9.50 -17.51
CA LEU A 248 5.12 9.44 -17.91
C LEU A 248 4.20 10.04 -16.85
N PHE A 249 4.34 9.64 -15.58
CA PHE A 249 3.44 10.14 -14.53
C PHE A 249 3.62 11.64 -14.27
N VAL A 250 4.84 12.17 -14.34
CA VAL A 250 5.08 13.62 -14.31
C VAL A 250 4.40 14.31 -15.49
N THR A 251 4.54 13.76 -16.70
CA THR A 251 3.90 14.29 -17.92
C THR A 251 2.38 14.31 -17.81
N LEU A 252 1.78 13.24 -17.26
CA LEU A 252 0.33 13.18 -17.02
C LEU A 252 -0.12 14.15 -15.93
N GLY A 253 0.76 14.48 -14.97
CA GLY A 253 0.55 15.55 -14.01
C GLY A 253 0.41 16.92 -14.69
N TYR A 254 1.31 17.26 -15.61
CA TYR A 254 1.22 18.47 -16.43
C TYR A 254 -0.04 18.49 -17.30
N ALA A 255 -0.35 17.38 -17.97
CA ALA A 255 -1.56 17.26 -18.80
C ALA A 255 -2.84 17.49 -17.97
N LYS A 256 -2.90 16.93 -16.76
CA LYS A 256 -4.02 17.15 -15.83
C LYS A 256 -4.16 18.61 -15.42
N GLN A 257 -3.05 19.32 -15.20
CA GLN A 257 -3.07 20.75 -14.84
C GLN A 257 -3.61 21.63 -15.98
N LEU A 258 -3.27 21.33 -17.23
CA LEU A 258 -3.75 22.07 -18.40
C LEU A 258 -5.22 21.76 -18.77
N GLY A 259 -5.74 20.59 -18.35
CA GLY A 259 -7.10 20.17 -18.66
C GLY A 259 -7.35 20.03 -20.17
N SER A 260 -8.52 20.46 -20.64
CA SER A 260 -8.91 20.36 -22.06
C SER A 260 -8.20 21.36 -22.99
N GLN A 261 -7.54 22.38 -22.44
CA GLN A 261 -6.89 23.43 -23.23
C GLN A 261 -5.54 22.99 -23.82
N GLY A 262 -4.95 21.92 -23.29
CA GLY A 262 -3.64 21.41 -23.70
C GLY A 262 -3.71 20.32 -24.77
N ARG A 263 -4.52 20.45 -25.83
CA ARG A 263 -4.43 19.51 -26.97
C ARG A 263 -3.12 19.74 -27.71
N ILE A 264 -2.07 19.03 -27.27
CA ILE A 264 -0.76 19.04 -27.92
C ILE A 264 -0.86 18.31 -29.26
N ARG A 265 -0.12 18.80 -30.26
CA ARG A 265 0.12 18.08 -31.52
C ARG A 265 0.71 16.69 -31.25
N ILE A 266 0.65 15.84 -32.28
CA ILE A 266 1.10 14.45 -32.28
C ILE A 266 2.57 14.39 -31.82
N ALA A 267 2.81 14.02 -30.56
CA ALA A 267 4.14 13.67 -30.07
C ALA A 267 4.41 12.22 -30.47
N SER A 268 5.60 11.96 -31.02
CA SER A 268 6.02 10.63 -31.46
C SER A 268 6.71 9.82 -30.35
N SER A 269 7.20 10.51 -29.32
CA SER A 269 7.88 9.94 -28.15
C SER A 269 7.37 10.53 -26.83
N LEU A 270 7.69 9.88 -25.72
CA LEU A 270 7.41 10.36 -24.37
C LEU A 270 8.18 11.65 -24.07
N SER A 271 9.43 11.77 -24.53
CA SER A 271 10.25 12.97 -24.29
C SER A 271 9.67 14.22 -24.96
N GLU A 272 9.27 14.10 -26.23
CA GLU A 272 8.61 15.19 -26.96
C GLU A 272 7.31 15.61 -26.27
N LEU A 273 6.54 14.63 -25.80
CA LEU A 273 5.29 14.88 -25.09
C LEU A 273 5.53 15.58 -23.75
N HIS A 274 6.55 15.14 -23.01
CA HIS A 274 6.96 15.72 -21.74
C HIS A 274 7.36 17.19 -21.92
N ASP A 275 8.27 17.47 -22.87
CA ASP A 275 8.77 18.82 -23.13
C ASP A 275 7.66 19.75 -23.59
N SER A 276 6.73 19.25 -24.40
CA SER A 276 5.57 20.02 -24.85
C SER A 276 4.64 20.39 -23.71
N TYR A 277 4.26 19.41 -22.85
CA TYR A 277 3.41 19.68 -21.69
C TYR A 277 4.08 20.59 -20.67
N ARG A 278 5.37 20.36 -20.40
CA ARG A 278 6.18 21.19 -19.50
C ARG A 278 6.24 22.64 -19.99
N SER A 279 6.51 22.84 -21.28
CA SER A 279 6.56 24.18 -21.89
C SER A 279 5.22 24.90 -21.80
N LEU A 280 4.11 24.20 -22.04
CA LEU A 280 2.77 24.76 -21.89
C LEU A 280 2.43 25.13 -20.44
N VAL A 281 2.85 24.33 -19.45
CA VAL A 281 2.65 24.67 -18.03
C VAL A 281 3.46 25.91 -17.63
N ILE A 282 4.70 26.05 -18.13
CA ILE A 282 5.56 27.21 -17.84
C ILE A 282 5.01 28.49 -18.50
N THR A 283 4.49 28.37 -19.72
CA THR A 283 3.98 29.51 -20.51
C THR A 283 2.53 29.85 -20.23
N ALA A 284 1.76 28.95 -19.62
CA ALA A 284 0.39 29.23 -19.22
C ALA A 284 0.41 30.44 -18.28
N PRO A 285 -0.25 31.56 -18.63
CA PRO A 285 -0.35 32.69 -17.72
C PRO A 285 -0.95 32.15 -16.43
N ALA A 286 -0.27 32.38 -15.30
CA ALA A 286 -0.70 31.93 -13.98
C ALA A 286 -2.16 32.32 -13.85
N ARG A 287 -3.06 31.34 -14.05
CA ARG A 287 -4.50 31.58 -14.04
C ARG A 287 -4.73 32.24 -12.71
N SER A 288 -5.13 33.52 -12.75
CA SER A 288 -5.47 34.27 -11.56
C SER A 288 -6.55 33.48 -10.85
N ALA A 289 -6.12 32.66 -9.89
CA ALA A 289 -6.99 32.08 -8.90
C ALA A 289 -7.69 33.29 -8.31
N GLY A 290 -9.02 33.35 -8.48
CA GLY A 290 -9.81 34.51 -8.09
C GLY A 290 -9.35 35.02 -6.72
N SER A 291 -9.03 36.30 -6.67
CA SER A 291 -8.36 37.00 -5.56
C SER A 291 -8.76 36.48 -4.18
N PRO A 292 -7.84 35.86 -3.42
CA PRO A 292 -7.76 36.08 -1.99
C PRO A 292 -6.92 37.35 -1.74
N SER A 293 -7.42 38.19 -0.86
CA SER A 293 -6.81 39.45 -0.40
C SER A 293 -5.29 39.37 -0.24
N ALA A 294 -4.62 40.41 -0.73
CA ALA A 294 -3.18 40.59 -0.71
C ALA A 294 -2.58 40.48 0.72
N SER A 295 -1.61 39.59 0.89
CA SER A 295 -0.55 39.74 1.89
C SER A 295 0.78 39.59 1.15
N ALA A 296 1.63 40.60 1.29
CA ALA A 296 2.86 40.76 0.55
C ALA A 296 3.99 39.87 1.08
N GLY A 297 4.65 39.16 0.17
CA GLY A 297 6.11 39.06 0.09
C GLY A 297 6.84 38.08 1.02
N GLU A 298 7.12 36.88 0.51
CA GLU A 298 8.41 36.20 0.75
C GLU A 298 8.82 35.43 -0.53
N PRO A 299 10.08 35.56 -1.01
CA PRO A 299 10.54 34.88 -2.21
C PRO A 299 10.63 33.35 -1.99
N PRO A 300 10.42 32.53 -3.05
CA PRO A 300 10.46 31.08 -2.93
C PRO A 300 11.87 30.61 -2.58
N ARG A 301 12.01 29.91 -1.44
CA ARG A 301 13.25 29.22 -1.10
C ARG A 301 13.54 28.11 -2.12
N PRO A 302 14.82 27.90 -2.49
CA PRO A 302 15.20 26.81 -3.38
C PRO A 302 14.77 25.45 -2.80
N LEU A 303 14.18 24.62 -3.65
CA LEU A 303 13.83 23.24 -3.35
C LEU A 303 15.11 22.46 -3.04
N VAL A 304 15.34 22.16 -1.76
CA VAL A 304 16.35 21.19 -1.36
C VAL A 304 15.84 19.81 -1.78
N GLU A 305 16.59 19.13 -2.66
CA GLU A 305 16.30 17.75 -3.05
C GLU A 305 16.26 16.86 -1.79
N PRO A 306 15.17 16.12 -1.55
CA PRO A 306 15.08 15.26 -0.39
C PRO A 306 16.11 14.13 -0.52
N GLN A 307 17.06 14.07 0.42
CA GLN A 307 17.96 12.93 0.55
C GLN A 307 17.13 11.66 0.81
N THR A 308 17.19 10.72 -0.12
CA THR A 308 16.47 9.45 -0.08
C THR A 308 17.15 8.49 0.89
N GLU A 309 17.00 8.73 2.19
CA GLU A 309 17.28 7.69 3.18
C GLU A 309 16.22 6.57 3.03
N GLN A 310 16.68 5.33 2.88
CA GLN A 310 15.84 4.14 2.74
C GLN A 310 15.10 3.84 4.04
N PHE A 311 13.95 4.48 4.27
CA PHE A 311 13.14 4.24 5.45
C PHE A 311 12.17 3.07 5.25
N GLN A 312 12.07 2.22 6.27
CA GLN A 312 11.09 1.13 6.32
C GLN A 312 9.69 1.71 6.52
N HIS A 313 8.86 1.74 5.46
CA HIS A 313 7.44 2.07 5.59
C HIS A 313 6.74 1.06 6.50
N ARG A 314 6.34 1.49 7.71
CA ARG A 314 5.50 0.66 8.59
C ARG A 314 4.06 0.71 8.12
N ILE A 315 3.46 -0.46 7.92
CA ILE A 315 2.06 -0.57 7.51
C ILE A 315 1.19 -0.83 8.72
N TYR A 316 0.20 0.05 8.89
CA TYR A 316 -0.78 -0.05 9.95
C TYR A 316 -2.15 -0.33 9.34
N VAL A 317 -2.68 -1.51 9.63
CA VAL A 317 -4.01 -1.92 9.20
C VAL A 317 -5.03 -1.50 10.26
N ALA A 318 -6.25 -1.15 9.88
CA ALA A 318 -7.34 -0.83 10.80
C ALA A 318 -7.96 -2.09 11.44
N PRO A 319 -8.48 -2.02 12.68
CA PRO A 319 -9.25 -3.12 13.27
C PRO A 319 -10.32 -3.61 12.30
N ARG A 320 -10.51 -4.94 12.22
CA ARG A 320 -11.55 -5.48 11.33
C ARG A 320 -12.91 -4.97 11.81
N ALA A 321 -13.56 -4.24 10.93
CA ALA A 321 -14.87 -3.65 11.14
C ALA A 321 -15.66 -3.73 9.84
N GLN A 322 -16.97 -3.54 9.94
CA GLN A 322 -17.80 -3.41 8.74
C GLN A 322 -17.47 -2.08 8.06
N PRO A 323 -17.35 -2.04 6.71
CA PRO A 323 -17.23 -0.79 5.98
C PRO A 323 -18.42 0.12 6.29
N VAL A 324 -18.17 1.43 6.38
CA VAL A 324 -19.20 2.44 6.64
C VAL A 324 -19.08 3.55 5.60
N GLY A 325 -20.20 4.22 5.29
CA GLY A 325 -20.19 5.35 4.37
C GLY A 325 -19.54 6.59 4.99
N GLY A 326 -19.01 7.50 4.17
CA GLY A 326 -18.27 8.69 4.63
C GLY A 326 -19.06 9.61 5.59
N SER A 327 -20.38 9.65 5.53
CA SER A 327 -21.21 10.44 6.46
C SER A 327 -21.42 9.78 7.83
N THR A 328 -20.93 8.56 8.04
CA THR A 328 -21.15 7.81 9.29
C THR A 328 -20.41 8.49 10.44
N PRO A 329 -21.09 8.81 11.55
CA PRO A 329 -20.45 9.43 12.72
C PRO A 329 -19.49 8.46 13.40
N LEU A 330 -18.39 9.00 13.93
CA LEU A 330 -17.42 8.21 14.69
C LEU A 330 -17.74 8.19 16.18
N VAL A 331 -17.39 7.10 16.87
CA VAL A 331 -17.50 7.03 18.33
C VAL A 331 -16.34 7.83 18.93
N VAL A 332 -16.68 8.96 19.57
CA VAL A 332 -15.72 9.83 20.25
C VAL A 332 -15.88 9.69 21.76
N THR A 333 -14.82 9.27 22.45
CA THR A 333 -14.82 9.16 23.91
C THR A 333 -14.83 10.55 24.57
N ARG A 334 -15.32 10.66 25.81
CA ARG A 334 -15.29 11.93 26.56
C ARG A 334 -13.86 12.47 26.69
N GLN A 335 -12.89 11.57 26.88
CA GLN A 335 -11.47 11.91 26.96
C GLN A 335 -10.96 12.50 25.64
N ALA A 336 -11.25 11.86 24.50
CA ALA A 336 -10.87 12.40 23.19
C ALA A 336 -11.56 13.75 22.92
N GLN A 337 -12.84 13.90 23.27
CA GLN A 337 -13.56 15.16 23.12
C GLN A 337 -12.95 16.29 23.97
N SER A 338 -12.40 15.98 25.16
CA SER A 338 -11.79 16.97 26.05
C SER A 338 -10.52 17.62 25.50
N ILE A 339 -9.87 17.01 24.51
CA ILE A 339 -8.67 17.53 23.86
C ILE A 339 -8.93 18.07 22.45
N ASP A 340 -10.17 18.00 21.94
CA ASP A 340 -10.47 18.51 20.61
C ASP A 340 -10.36 20.04 20.58
N GLY A 341 -9.48 20.56 19.72
CA GLY A 341 -9.10 21.97 19.67
C GLY A 341 -8.05 22.39 20.71
N LEU A 342 -7.59 21.48 21.58
CA LEU A 342 -6.53 21.79 22.55
C LEU A 342 -5.24 22.16 21.83
N ARG A 343 -4.61 23.25 22.26
CA ARG A 343 -3.31 23.71 21.75
C ARG A 343 -2.22 23.48 22.78
N VAL A 344 -1.14 22.84 22.36
CA VAL A 344 0.08 22.63 23.14
C VAL A 344 1.27 22.95 22.25
N ASP A 345 2.06 23.95 22.63
CA ASP A 345 3.10 24.53 21.77
C ASP A 345 2.52 24.98 20.41
N ASN A 346 3.11 24.51 19.31
CA ASN A 346 2.67 24.73 17.94
C ASN A 346 1.72 23.62 17.41
N LEU A 347 1.22 22.75 18.29
CA LEU A 347 0.38 21.61 17.94
C LEU A 347 -1.07 21.86 18.36
N THR A 348 -2.02 21.57 17.47
CA THR A 348 -3.46 21.57 17.78
C THR A 348 -4.01 20.16 17.62
N PHE A 349 -4.65 19.63 18.65
CA PHE A 349 -5.29 18.32 18.63
C PHE A 349 -6.66 18.45 17.97
N VAL A 350 -6.99 17.53 17.07
CA VAL A 350 -8.28 17.50 16.36
C VAL A 350 -8.84 16.09 16.37
N VAL A 351 -10.16 15.98 16.58
CA VAL A 351 -10.86 14.69 16.59
C VAL A 351 -11.78 14.58 15.38
N PRO A 352 -11.66 13.52 14.56
CA PRO A 352 -12.50 13.35 13.38
C PRO A 352 -13.95 13.07 13.82
N ARG A 353 -14.93 13.66 13.11
CA ARG A 353 -16.34 13.52 13.45
C ARG A 353 -17.03 12.44 12.64
N THR A 354 -16.55 12.21 11.42
CA THR A 354 -17.13 11.28 10.45
C THR A 354 -16.07 10.39 9.80
N ALA A 355 -16.49 9.27 9.21
CA ALA A 355 -15.61 8.44 8.39
C ALA A 355 -14.99 9.22 7.21
N GLY A 356 -15.71 10.19 6.65
CA GLY A 356 -15.24 11.08 5.58
C GLY A 356 -14.12 12.02 6.02
N ASP A 357 -14.04 12.38 7.30
CA ASP A 357 -12.89 13.10 7.84
C ASP A 357 -11.63 12.22 7.77
N LEU A 358 -11.74 10.94 8.11
CA LEU A 358 -10.63 9.99 8.02
C LEU A 358 -10.20 9.71 6.58
N GLU A 359 -11.15 9.64 5.63
CA GLU A 359 -10.82 9.58 4.19
C GLU A 359 -10.05 10.82 3.73
N ARG A 360 -10.48 12.02 4.15
CA ARG A 360 -9.78 13.27 3.84
C ARG A 360 -8.37 13.26 4.44
N TRP A 361 -8.24 12.84 5.70
CA TRP A 361 -6.95 12.74 6.38
C TRP A 361 -6.03 11.71 5.70
N GLY A 362 -6.56 10.55 5.28
CA GLY A 362 -5.79 9.54 4.54
C GLY A 362 -5.20 10.08 3.24
N ARG A 363 -5.97 10.91 2.50
CA ARG A 363 -5.47 11.60 1.29
C ARG A 363 -4.38 12.62 1.61
N ILE A 364 -4.55 13.44 2.65
CA ILE A 364 -3.55 14.44 3.07
C ILE A 364 -2.25 13.75 3.51
N MET A 365 -2.37 12.68 4.29
CA MET A 365 -1.25 11.97 4.90
C MET A 365 -0.62 10.93 3.95
N SER A 366 -1.20 10.68 2.78
CA SER A 366 -0.83 9.59 1.86
C SER A 366 -0.68 8.25 2.60
N ASN A 367 -1.70 7.90 3.39
CA ASN A 367 -1.69 6.67 4.19
C ASN A 367 -3.08 6.01 4.23
N CYS A 368 -3.21 4.96 5.05
CA CYS A 368 -4.38 4.07 5.05
C CYS A 368 -5.51 4.51 5.99
N LEU A 369 -5.52 5.77 6.43
CA LEU A 369 -6.53 6.25 7.40
C LEU A 369 -7.96 6.17 6.87
N ASP A 370 -8.14 6.21 5.54
CA ASP A 370 -9.42 5.98 4.86
C ASP A 370 -10.06 4.62 5.23
N THR A 371 -9.24 3.62 5.55
CA THR A 371 -9.72 2.29 5.97
C THR A 371 -10.16 2.20 7.44
N TYR A 372 -9.93 3.25 8.26
CA TYR A 372 -10.24 3.23 9.69
C TYR A 372 -11.67 3.64 10.03
N GLY A 373 -12.44 4.15 9.05
CA GLY A 373 -13.82 4.61 9.26
C GLY A 373 -14.69 3.60 9.99
N GLY A 374 -14.69 2.33 9.56
CA GLY A 374 -15.45 1.27 10.21
C GLY A 374 -15.02 0.99 11.64
N ALA A 375 -13.70 0.95 11.90
CA ALA A 375 -13.16 0.67 13.23
C ALA A 375 -13.46 1.80 14.22
N ALA A 376 -13.28 3.05 13.80
CA ALA A 376 -13.57 4.22 14.62
C ALA A 376 -15.08 4.41 14.86
N ALA A 377 -15.93 4.15 13.85
CA ALA A 377 -17.38 4.18 14.01
C ALA A 377 -17.91 3.10 14.97
N GLN A 378 -17.18 1.99 15.14
CA GLN A 378 -17.53 0.92 16.07
C GLN A 378 -16.82 1.04 17.43
N GLY A 379 -16.08 2.14 17.67
CA GLY A 379 -15.34 2.34 18.92
C GLY A 379 -14.20 1.35 19.14
N LEU A 380 -13.69 0.72 18.08
CA LEU A 380 -12.57 -0.23 18.12
C LEU A 380 -11.21 0.48 18.05
N ALA A 381 -11.20 1.76 17.68
CA ALA A 381 -10.02 2.62 17.64
C ALA A 381 -10.46 4.07 17.90
N THR A 382 -9.64 4.80 18.66
CA THR A 382 -9.72 6.26 18.80
C THR A 382 -8.63 6.86 17.91
N ILE A 383 -9.03 7.65 16.92
CA ILE A 383 -8.11 8.34 16.00
C ILE A 383 -8.06 9.81 16.37
N ILE A 384 -6.87 10.35 16.56
CA ILE A 384 -6.66 11.77 16.89
C ILE A 384 -5.67 12.34 15.88
N GLY A 385 -6.07 13.42 15.21
CA GLY A 385 -5.19 14.19 14.34
C GLY A 385 -4.47 15.26 15.14
N ILE A 386 -3.26 15.63 14.69
CA ILE A 386 -2.48 16.70 15.26
C ILE A 386 -2.05 17.63 14.13
N HIS A 387 -2.55 18.86 14.18
CA HIS A 387 -2.16 19.92 13.27
C HIS A 387 -0.89 20.61 13.78
N ALA A 388 0.06 20.88 12.88
CA ALA A 388 1.16 21.80 13.11
C ALA A 388 0.91 23.05 12.25
N GLY A 389 0.48 24.15 12.88
CA GLY A 389 -0.14 25.27 12.17
C GLY A 389 -1.49 24.86 11.55
N ASP A 390 -1.70 25.18 10.27
CA ASP A 390 -2.96 24.89 9.55
C ASP A 390 -2.98 23.53 8.84
N GLN A 391 -1.91 22.74 8.97
CA GLN A 391 -1.76 21.46 8.30
C GLN A 391 -1.85 20.30 9.27
N LEU A 392 -2.64 19.27 8.91
CA LEU A 392 -2.60 17.98 9.57
C LEU A 392 -1.21 17.36 9.33
N ALA A 393 -0.41 17.28 10.39
CA ALA A 393 0.98 16.83 10.31
C ALA A 393 1.16 15.42 10.88
N TYR A 394 0.31 15.03 11.83
CA TYR A 394 0.40 13.74 12.48
C TYR A 394 -0.96 13.13 12.79
N VAL A 395 -1.00 11.81 12.92
CA VAL A 395 -2.17 11.06 13.38
C VAL A 395 -1.73 9.97 14.35
N ILE A 396 -2.49 9.80 15.44
CA ILE A 396 -2.27 8.75 16.42
C ILE A 396 -3.53 7.87 16.55
N GLU A 397 -3.32 6.56 16.58
CA GLU A 397 -4.35 5.57 16.88
C GLU A 397 -4.14 5.04 18.29
N VAL A 398 -5.21 5.06 19.07
CA VAL A 398 -5.24 4.49 20.42
C VAL A 398 -6.37 3.46 20.49
N SER A 399 -6.05 2.25 20.97
CA SER A 399 -7.06 1.23 21.20
C SER A 399 -8.01 1.61 22.36
N PRO A 400 -9.17 0.94 22.51
CA PRO A 400 -10.11 1.22 23.60
C PRO A 400 -9.54 0.99 25.00
N ARG A 401 -8.44 0.22 25.12
CA ARG A 401 -7.73 -0.02 26.37
C ARG A 401 -6.69 1.05 26.69
N GLY A 402 -6.53 2.06 25.84
CA GLY A 402 -5.51 3.10 25.99
C GLY A 402 -4.11 2.68 25.55
N VAL A 403 -3.99 1.67 24.68
CA VAL A 403 -2.70 1.31 24.04
C VAL A 403 -2.52 2.14 22.77
N VAL A 404 -1.39 2.82 22.63
CA VAL A 404 -0.97 3.47 21.38
C VAL A 404 -0.62 2.39 20.37
N ILE A 405 -1.42 2.28 19.32
CA ILE A 405 -1.22 1.31 18.23
C ILE A 405 -0.23 1.85 17.21
N GLN A 406 -0.39 3.12 16.83
CA GLN A 406 0.51 3.80 15.90
C GLN A 406 0.52 5.31 16.16
N PHE A 407 1.63 5.95 15.81
CA PHE A 407 1.74 7.40 15.74
C PHE A 407 2.57 7.76 14.51
N THR A 408 1.93 8.38 13.52
CA THR A 408 2.50 8.54 12.19
C THR A 408 2.42 9.95 11.65
N THR A 409 3.34 10.27 10.75
CA THR A 409 3.34 11.46 9.88
C THR A 409 2.96 11.04 8.44
N PHE A 410 3.13 11.94 7.47
CA PHE A 410 3.01 11.64 6.05
C PHE A 410 3.70 10.32 5.66
N ALA A 411 3.03 9.50 4.86
CA ALA A 411 3.49 8.19 4.38
C ALA A 411 3.93 7.23 5.51
N ASN A 412 3.29 7.31 6.68
CA ASN A 412 3.53 6.46 7.86
C ASN A 412 4.93 6.61 8.49
N ARG A 413 5.57 7.77 8.34
CA ARG A 413 6.86 8.05 9.00
C ARG A 413 6.67 8.24 10.51
N GLU A 414 7.72 8.04 11.29
CA GLU A 414 7.70 8.30 12.73
C GLU A 414 7.81 9.81 13.02
N PRO A 415 7.12 10.34 14.05
CA PRO A 415 7.30 11.71 14.50
C PRO A 415 8.66 11.87 15.21
N SER A 416 9.16 13.11 15.27
CA SER A 416 10.37 13.42 16.05
C SER A 416 10.14 13.14 17.54
N SER A 417 11.21 12.82 18.28
CA SER A 417 11.12 12.53 19.72
C SER A 417 10.46 13.65 20.52
N LYS A 418 10.68 14.92 20.15
CA LYS A 418 10.07 16.09 20.79
C LYS A 418 8.55 16.09 20.59
N VAL A 419 8.08 15.96 19.35
CA VAL A 419 6.65 15.91 19.04
C VAL A 419 6.00 14.70 19.70
N ARG A 420 6.70 13.56 19.68
CA ARG A 420 6.25 12.34 20.35
C ARG A 420 6.01 12.58 21.84
N ALA A 421 6.98 13.16 22.54
CA ALA A 421 6.89 13.43 23.97
C ALA A 421 5.73 14.39 24.29
N THR A 422 5.59 15.49 23.56
CA THR A 422 4.50 16.46 23.74
C THR A 422 3.13 15.81 23.56
N VAL A 423 2.95 15.05 22.47
CA VAL A 423 1.66 14.40 22.18
C VAL A 423 1.34 13.31 23.20
N VAL A 424 2.28 12.42 23.52
CA VAL A 424 2.04 11.34 24.48
C VAL A 424 1.77 11.91 25.89
N SER A 425 2.50 12.93 26.35
CA SER A 425 2.24 13.61 27.63
C SER A 425 0.81 14.16 27.69
N THR A 426 0.35 14.81 26.63
CA THR A 426 -1.00 15.38 26.55
C THR A 426 -2.07 14.29 26.64
N LEU A 427 -1.90 13.18 25.92
CA LEU A 427 -2.84 12.06 25.91
C LEU A 427 -2.87 11.28 27.23
N LEU A 428 -1.74 11.22 27.94
CA LEU A 428 -1.68 10.67 29.30
C LEU A 428 -2.49 11.52 30.29
N ARG A 429 -2.28 12.84 30.29
CA ARG A 429 -3.01 13.77 31.16
C ARG A 429 -4.53 13.74 30.90
N ALA A 430 -4.93 13.53 29.64
CA ALA A 430 -6.32 13.38 29.25
C ALA A 430 -6.92 11.99 29.61
N GLY A 431 -6.12 11.04 30.10
CA GLY A 431 -6.56 9.68 30.40
C GLY A 431 -6.92 8.85 29.15
N ILE A 432 -6.38 9.22 27.99
CA ILE A 432 -6.58 8.49 26.72
C ILE A 432 -5.60 7.31 26.63
N ILE A 433 -4.37 7.51 27.08
CA ILE A 433 -3.34 6.47 27.16
C ILE A 433 -3.31 5.90 28.57
N ASN A 434 -3.23 4.57 28.69
CA ASN A 434 -3.05 3.90 29.97
C ASN A 434 -1.55 3.60 30.22
N PRO A 435 -0.88 4.30 31.16
CA PRO A 435 0.55 4.12 31.41
C PRO A 435 0.89 2.76 32.05
N SER A 436 -0.09 2.05 32.62
CA SER A 436 0.16 0.74 33.27
C SER A 436 0.31 -0.41 32.27
N LEU A 437 0.04 -0.18 30.99
CA LEU A 437 0.11 -1.21 29.95
C LEU A 437 1.53 -1.29 29.37
N GLU A 438 2.16 -2.46 29.47
CA GLU A 438 3.53 -2.69 28.97
C GLU A 438 3.71 -2.32 27.49
N ALA A 439 2.67 -2.49 26.67
CA ALA A 439 2.66 -2.10 25.26
C ALA A 439 2.94 -0.60 25.04
N ASN A 440 2.69 0.26 26.04
CA ASN A 440 2.94 1.69 25.96
C ASN A 440 4.37 2.08 26.35
N ARG A 441 5.19 1.17 26.91
CA ARG A 441 6.51 1.49 27.49
C ARG A 441 7.42 2.29 26.55
N GLN A 442 7.46 1.92 25.27
CA GLN A 442 8.27 2.62 24.26
C GLN A 442 7.82 4.07 24.00
N TRP A 443 6.52 4.34 24.14
CA TRP A 443 5.93 5.67 23.91
C TRP A 443 6.15 6.60 25.10
N LEU A 444 6.33 6.02 26.30
CA LEU A 444 6.55 6.75 27.56
C LEU A 444 8.02 7.15 27.78
N LEU A 445 8.95 6.68 26.95
CA LEU A 445 10.36 7.04 27.06
C LEU A 445 10.58 8.52 26.74
N GLY A 446 11.08 9.26 27.74
CA GLY A 446 11.33 10.70 27.65
C GLY A 446 10.06 11.55 27.78
N VAL A 447 9.00 11.00 28.37
CA VAL A 447 7.78 11.74 28.70
C VAL A 447 7.81 12.10 30.17
N ASP A 448 7.86 13.40 30.49
CA ASP A 448 7.70 13.88 31.86
C ASP A 448 6.21 13.80 32.24
N PHE A 449 5.92 13.03 33.29
CA PHE A 449 4.58 12.84 33.85
C PHE A 449 4.43 13.52 35.20
#